data_AF-A0AAW2GML3-F1
#
_entry.id   AF-A0AAW2GML3-F1
#
_cell.length_a   1.000
_cell.length_b   1.000
_cell.length_c   1.000
_cell.angle_alpha   90.00
_cell.angle_beta   90.00
_cell.angle_gamma   90.00
#
_symmetry.space_group_name_H-M   'P 1'
#
loop_
_entity.id
_entity.type
_entity.pdbx_description
1 polymer ?
#
loop_
_entity_poly.entity_id
_entity_poly.type
_entity_poly.pdbx_seq_one_letter_code
_entity_poly.pdbx_strand_id
1 'polypeptide(L)' 'MYESQVTECKEDITTMTNETFKLKKKYHTQNKNFLKIKKETLNSTYKTIFPDISAPKKKIYGGGFKIMTPSNICWY' A
#
# COMPACT_ATOMS: atom_id res chain seq x y z
N MET A 1 -47.58 25.34 9.36
CA MET A 1 -47.18 24.52 8.19
C MET A 1 -45.71 24.74 7.83
N TYR A 2 -45.25 25.98 7.62
CA TYR A 2 -43.85 26.27 7.22
C TYR A 2 -42.81 25.91 8.29
N GLU A 3 -43.07 26.21 9.57
CA GLU A 3 -42.13 25.91 10.67
C GLU A 3 -41.91 24.41 10.91
N SER A 4 -42.94 23.59 10.65
CA SER A 4 -42.84 22.13 10.74
C SER A 4 -41.90 21.58 9.67
N GLN A 5 -42.01 22.07 8.43
CA GLN A 5 -41.15 21.66 7.32
C GLN A 5 -39.69 22.09 7.55
N VAL A 6 -39.47 23.28 8.11
CA VAL A 6 -38.11 23.74 8.45
C VAL A 6 -37.48 22.88 9.54
N THR A 7 -38.27 22.38 10.49
CA THR A 7 -37.79 21.53 11.59
C THR A 7 -37.44 20.13 11.08
N GLU A 8 -38.32 19.53 10.29
CA GLU A 8 -38.10 18.24 9.62
C GLU A 8 -36.85 18.28 8.72
N CYS A 9 -36.69 19.34 7.93
CA CYS A 9 -35.53 19.49 7.06
C CYS A 9 -34.21 19.62 7.86
N LYS A 10 -34.24 20.25 9.04
CA LYS A 10 -33.07 20.29 9.93
C LYS A 10 -32.74 18.91 10.48
N GLU A 11 -33.74 18.14 10.89
CA GLU A 11 -33.56 16.77 11.37
C GLU A 11 -32.99 15.86 10.28
N ASP A 12 -33.50 15.97 9.05
CA ASP A 12 -32.98 15.25 7.88
C ASP A 12 -31.52 15.59 7.59
N ILE A 13 -31.17 16.89 7.60
CA ILE A 13 -29.78 17.33 7.41
C ILE A 13 -28.87 16.74 8.47
N THR A 14 -29.29 16.72 9.73
CA THR A 14 -28.48 16.13 10.82
C THR A 14 -28.31 14.61 10.63
N THR A 15 -29.36 13.92 10.21
CA THR A 15 -29.35 12.48 9.95
C THR A 15 -28.41 12.15 8.79
N MET A 16 -28.56 12.82 7.65
CA MET A 16 -27.68 12.67 6.49
C MET A 16 -26.22 12.97 6.85
N THR A 17 -25.96 14.02 7.63
CA THR A 17 -24.60 14.37 8.06
C THR A 17 -23.96 13.24 8.88
N ASN A 18 -24.72 12.66 9.82
CA ASN A 18 -24.26 11.55 10.66
C ASN A 18 -23.98 10.28 9.84
N GLU A 19 -24.84 9.96 8.88
CA GLU A 19 -24.65 8.82 7.99
C GLU A 19 -23.42 9.00 7.10
N THR A 20 -23.25 10.20 6.53
CA THR A 20 -22.09 10.55 5.70
C THR A 20 -20.79 10.42 6.50
N PHE A 21 -20.78 10.85 7.76
CA PHE A 21 -19.64 10.68 8.66
C PHE A 21 -19.32 9.20 8.92
N LYS A 22 -20.33 8.37 9.19
CA LYS A 22 -20.17 6.92 9.37
C LYS A 22 -19.59 6.26 8.11
N LEU A 23 -20.09 6.62 6.93
CA LEU A 23 -19.59 6.12 5.65
C LEU A 23 -18.13 6.52 5.42
N LYS A 24 -17.78 7.79 5.67
CA LYS A 24 -16.39 8.28 5.55
C LYS A 24 -15.44 7.51 6.46
N LYS A 25 -15.85 7.19 7.69
CA LYS A 25 -15.07 6.36 8.62
C LYS A 25 -14.86 4.94 8.11
N LYS A 26 -15.92 4.31 7.57
CA LYS A 26 -15.83 2.97 6.95
C LYS A 26 -14.87 2.98 5.76
N TYR A 27 -15.01 3.95 4.85
CA TYR A 27 -14.15 4.11 3.69
C TYR A 27 -12.67 4.26 4.09
N HIS A 28 -12.37 5.13 5.05
CA HIS A 28 -11.00 5.33 5.49
C HIS A 28 -10.39 4.06 6.10
N THR A 29 -11.20 3.31 6.87
CA THR A 29 -10.78 2.03 7.45
C THR A 29 -10.48 0.98 6.38
N GLN A 30 -11.37 0.83 5.40
CA GLN A 30 -11.19 -0.08 4.27
C GLN A 30 -9.96 0.30 3.44
N ASN A 31 -9.77 1.59 3.13
CA ASN A 31 -8.61 2.06 2.37
C ASN A 31 -7.30 1.79 3.11
N LYS A 32 -7.25 2.01 4.43
CA LYS A 32 -6.08 1.66 5.25
C LYS A 32 -5.77 0.17 5.22
N ASN A 33 -6.79 -0.69 5.27
CA ASN A 33 -6.61 -2.14 5.18
C ASN A 33 -6.13 -2.56 3.79
N PHE A 34 -6.69 -1.98 2.73
CA PHE A 34 -6.26 -2.23 1.36
C PHE A 34 -4.78 -1.84 1.14
N LEU A 35 -4.36 -0.67 1.64
CA LEU A 35 -2.96 -0.24 1.58
C LEU A 35 -2.02 -1.17 2.35
N LYS A 36 -2.45 -1.67 3.52
CA LYS A 36 -1.68 -2.67 4.29
C LYS A 36 -1.51 -3.97 3.51
N ILE A 37 -2.61 -4.52 2.98
CA ILE A 37 -2.57 -5.74 2.16
C ILE A 37 -1.66 -5.54 0.96
N LYS A 38 -1.79 -4.44 0.22
CA LYS A 38 -0.92 -4.14 -0.92
C LYS A 38 0.56 -4.12 -0.52
N LYS A 39 0.91 -3.55 0.64
CA LYS A 39 2.28 -3.52 1.16
C LYS A 39 2.77 -4.92 1.55
N GLU A 40 1.94 -5.71 2.22
CA GLU A 40 2.27 -7.08 2.62
C GLU A 40 2.40 -8.02 1.42
N THR A 41 1.49 -7.93 0.45
CA THR A 41 1.57 -8.67 -0.82
C THR A 41 2.81 -8.27 -1.59
N LEU A 42 3.12 -6.98 -1.71
CA LEU A 42 4.35 -6.53 -2.41
C LEU A 42 5.62 -7.07 -1.72
N ASN A 43 5.67 -7.05 -0.39
CA ASN A 43 6.80 -7.61 0.37
C ASN A 43 6.89 -9.14 0.27
N SER A 44 5.76 -9.83 0.17
CA SER A 44 5.69 -11.29 0.08
C SER A 44 6.04 -11.76 -1.34
N THR A 45 5.39 -11.21 -2.36
CA THR A 45 5.58 -11.58 -3.77
C THR A 45 6.99 -11.24 -4.26
N TYR A 46 7.58 -10.13 -3.81
CA TYR A 46 8.96 -9.78 -4.17
C TYR A 46 9.98 -10.78 -3.57
N LYS A 47 9.75 -11.26 -2.34
CA LYS A 47 10.62 -12.28 -1.70
C LYS A 47 10.51 -13.67 -2.33
N THR A 48 9.37 -14.00 -2.95
CA THR A 48 9.17 -15.33 -3.55
C THR A 48 9.60 -15.39 -5.01
N ILE A 49 9.48 -14.29 -5.76
CA ILE A 49 9.85 -14.24 -7.19
C ILE A 49 11.34 -13.99 -7.40
N PHE A 50 11.96 -13.21 -6.53
CA PHE A 50 13.40 -12.98 -6.58
C PHE A 50 14.03 -13.69 -5.37
N PRO A 51 14.93 -14.67 -5.57
CA PRO A 51 15.83 -15.03 -4.49
C PRO A 51 16.51 -13.75 -4.01
N ASP A 52 16.71 -13.61 -2.71
CA ASP A 52 17.35 -12.45 -2.10
C ASP A 52 18.76 -12.30 -2.70
N ILE A 53 18.88 -11.61 -3.84
CA ILE A 53 20.17 -11.30 -4.48
C ILE A 53 20.81 -10.15 -3.72
N SER A 54 20.76 -10.19 -2.39
CA SER A 54 21.92 -9.80 -1.61
C SER A 54 22.99 -10.86 -1.89
N ALA A 55 23.51 -10.84 -3.11
CA ALA A 55 24.66 -11.63 -3.49
C ALA A 55 25.72 -11.35 -2.42
N PRO A 56 26.12 -12.33 -1.59
CA PRO A 56 27.38 -12.15 -0.90
C PRO A 56 28.40 -11.87 -2.01
N LYS A 57 29.25 -10.87 -1.84
CA LYS A 57 30.44 -10.65 -2.68
C LYS A 57 31.43 -11.82 -2.59
N LYS A 58 30.93 -13.05 -2.42
CA LYS A 58 31.69 -14.29 -2.48
C LYS A 58 31.91 -14.58 -3.95
N LYS A 59 33.14 -14.27 -4.36
CA LYS A 59 33.78 -14.72 -5.58
C LYS A 59 33.36 -16.16 -5.86
N ILE A 60 32.62 -16.37 -6.94
CA ILE A 60 32.23 -17.71 -7.39
C ILE A 60 33.49 -18.31 -8.01
N TYR A 61 34.07 -19.31 -7.36
CA TYR A 61 35.20 -20.07 -7.90
C TYR A 61 34.66 -21.37 -8.48
N GLY A 62 34.60 -21.44 -9.81
CA GLY A 62 34.29 -22.67 -10.55
C GLY A 62 35.35 -22.88 -11.63
N GLY A 63 35.99 -24.06 -11.63
CA GLY A 63 36.85 -24.50 -12.74
C GLY A 63 38.16 -23.71 -12.94
N GLY A 64 38.80 -23.23 -11.87
CA GLY A 64 40.15 -22.65 -11.96
C GLY A 64 40.24 -21.24 -12.57
N PHE A 65 39.14 -20.66 -13.06
CA PHE A 65 39.11 -19.29 -13.56
C PHE A 65 38.43 -18.34 -12.58
N LYS A 66 39.12 -17.23 -12.26
CA LYS A 66 38.56 -16.14 -11.44
C LYS A 66 37.67 -15.26 -12.32
N ILE A 67 36.37 -15.53 -12.34
CA ILE A 67 35.40 -14.68 -13.03
C ILE A 67 35.19 -13.43 -12.17
N MET A 68 35.87 -12.32 -12.52
CA MET A 68 35.50 -11.00 -12.00
C MET A 68 34.24 -10.56 -12.72
N THR A 69 33.15 -10.34 -11.98
CA THR A 69 31.99 -9.65 -12.53
C THR A 69 32.35 -8.17 -12.72
N PRO A 70 31.99 -7.55 -13.85
CA PRO A 70 32.22 -6.13 -14.06
C PRO A 70 31.39 -5.34 -13.04
N SER A 71 32.07 -4.64 -12.15
CA SER A 71 31.44 -3.73 -11.20
C SER A 71 31.04 -2.43 -11.92
N ASN A 72 29.74 -2.17 -11.98
CA ASN A 72 29.10 -0.85 -12.13
C ASN A 72 29.68 0.07 -13.21
N ILE A 73 29.08 0.04 -14.40
CA ILE A 73 29.05 1.21 -15.29
C ILE A 73 28.22 2.28 -14.58
N CYS A 74 28.91 3.29 -14.06
CA CYS A 74 28.29 4.51 -13.53
C CYS A 74 28.00 5.42 -14.73
N TRP A 75 26.73 5.69 -15.01
CA TRP A 75 26.35 6.78 -15.91
C TRP A 75 26.33 8.08 -15.10
N TYR A 76 27.03 9.09 -15.62
CA TYR A 76 27.14 10.46 -15.09
C TYR A 76 25.77 11.14 -14.95
#